data_AF-A0A9K3Q3K1-F1
#
_entry.id   AF-A0A9K3Q3K1-F1
#
_cell.length_a   1.000
_cell.length_b   1.000
_cell.length_c   1.000
_cell.angle_alpha   90.00
_cell.angle_beta   90.00
_cell.angle_gamma   90.00
#
_symmetry.space_group_name_H-M   'P 1'
#
loop_
_entity.id
_entity.type
_entity.pdbx_description
1 polymer ?
#
loop_
_entity_poly.entity_id
_entity_poly.type
_entity_poly.pdbx_seq_one_letter_code
_entity_poly.pdbx_strand_id
1 'polypeptide(L)'
;MARTATATTPTTPFHNLMLLIGCNAQTIAEMENYDIKQLEDLCSLKEESLATICKEIRRLKFPFPVPAEGRLKLLLSEVHIRRYANVPLDTIWDPAMDAEGAEAMFLNWESRDSEFSSFQSPTDGAPDAHTLSKDWTKGFRILENWIGRHVDTKTGVPLAFAVRQEPPDSSEYEAKNYSSLFEELKKRATLHDADVKTNSWARSVKTKVWTILDAIFEGHPAYVHIQPFFDKLDGPAAYKALQDQCLGLNNISHVAAEIDRGFAKLVYTQETKRWNFDRYVDAHVDLYQRIQELVPFGISGMDGNTRSSSSIPEFAGSAKVVAVSAPAGKRKQRGHAPKTKRQKGSNGRISSVEIEDRYYTFQEYRQLSPEDRKRLKELRMKRNGKGGGSRKNSQKQAKDIVEAIVNAITGTSETASDDETDPPKSTANDDPATVTNRNNPALTRQHSKPKSKKT
;
A
#
# COMPACT_ATOMS: atom_id res chain seq x y z
N MET A 1 38.54 18.63 -65.24
CA MET A 1 37.32 18.67 -64.41
C MET A 1 37.46 17.62 -63.32
N ALA A 2 38.11 17.99 -62.20
CA ALA A 2 38.19 17.12 -61.03
C ALA A 2 36.91 17.30 -60.22
N ARG A 3 36.12 16.24 -60.09
CA ARG A 3 35.03 16.18 -59.11
C ARG A 3 35.69 16.18 -57.73
N THR A 4 35.59 17.31 -57.04
CA THR A 4 35.84 17.41 -55.60
C THR A 4 34.89 16.45 -54.90
N ALA A 5 35.43 15.33 -54.43
CA ALA A 5 34.76 14.47 -53.45
C ALA A 5 34.59 15.30 -52.17
N THR A 6 33.36 15.70 -51.87
CA THR A 6 33.00 16.24 -50.57
C THR A 6 33.24 15.13 -49.54
N ALA A 7 34.23 15.35 -48.67
CA ALA A 7 34.51 14.47 -47.55
C ALA A 7 33.26 14.39 -46.66
N THR A 8 32.60 13.24 -46.65
CA THR A 8 31.58 12.91 -45.66
C THR A 8 32.26 12.79 -44.31
N THR A 9 32.14 13.82 -43.47
CA THR A 9 32.47 13.75 -42.05
C THR A 9 31.71 12.58 -41.42
N PRO A 10 32.34 11.77 -40.55
CA PRO A 10 31.63 10.73 -39.82
C PRO A 10 30.53 11.38 -38.98
N THR A 11 29.27 11.14 -39.33
CA THR A 11 28.14 11.67 -38.57
C THR A 11 28.02 10.93 -37.25
N THR A 12 28.08 11.68 -36.15
CA THR A 12 27.88 11.12 -34.81
C THR A 12 26.42 10.68 -34.62
N PRO A 13 26.12 9.72 -33.71
CA PRO A 13 24.75 9.36 -33.36
C PRO A 13 23.89 10.57 -33.00
N PHE A 14 24.47 11.52 -32.25
CA PHE A 14 23.85 12.81 -31.92
C PHE A 14 23.50 13.62 -33.17
N HIS A 15 24.43 13.74 -34.13
CA HIS A 15 24.18 14.47 -35.38
C HIS A 15 23.03 13.88 -36.19
N ASN A 16 22.97 12.54 -36.31
CA ASN A 16 21.89 11.85 -37.01
C ASN A 16 20.52 12.06 -36.33
N LEU A 17 20.48 12.02 -35.00
CA LEU A 17 19.27 12.32 -34.24
C LEU A 17 18.81 13.78 -34.43
N MET A 18 19.73 14.74 -34.42
CA MET A 18 19.40 16.15 -34.68
C MET A 18 18.81 16.35 -36.09
N LEU A 19 19.37 15.67 -37.10
CA LEU A 19 18.81 15.68 -38.46
C LEU A 19 17.41 15.06 -38.50
N LEU A 20 17.17 13.97 -37.76
CA LEU A 20 15.85 13.31 -37.66
C LEU A 20 14.78 14.21 -37.01
N ILE A 21 15.19 15.02 -36.04
CA ILE A 21 14.34 16.05 -35.40
C ILE A 21 14.00 17.19 -36.37
N GLY A 22 14.77 17.34 -37.45
CA GLY A 22 14.60 18.38 -38.45
C GLY A 22 15.53 19.58 -38.26
N CYS A 23 16.55 19.46 -37.40
CA CYS A 23 17.64 20.44 -37.33
C CYS A 23 18.49 20.32 -38.60
N ASN A 24 18.98 21.45 -39.13
CA ASN A 24 19.89 21.44 -40.27
C ASN A 24 21.35 21.50 -39.80
N ALA A 25 22.30 21.29 -40.73
CA ALA A 25 23.73 21.34 -40.41
C ALA A 25 24.18 22.68 -39.79
N GLN A 26 23.51 23.79 -40.12
CA GLN A 26 23.81 25.12 -39.57
C GLN A 26 23.33 25.25 -38.12
N THR A 27 22.12 24.78 -37.79
CA THR A 27 21.61 24.72 -36.42
C THR A 27 22.48 23.81 -35.56
N ILE A 28 22.92 22.66 -36.11
CA ILE A 28 23.79 21.74 -35.38
C ILE A 28 25.15 22.40 -35.11
N ALA A 29 25.74 23.11 -36.08
CA ALA A 29 26.97 23.87 -35.86
C ALA A 29 26.78 25.03 -34.85
N GLU A 30 25.60 25.65 -34.82
CA GLU A 30 25.26 26.64 -33.79
C GLU A 30 25.13 26.00 -32.40
N MET A 31 24.58 24.78 -32.29
CA MET A 31 24.53 24.01 -31.04
C MET A 31 25.92 23.65 -30.52
N GLU A 32 26.87 23.33 -31.41
CA GLU A 32 28.28 23.12 -31.06
C GLU A 32 28.93 24.37 -30.45
N ASN A 33 28.52 25.58 -30.87
CA ASN A 33 28.99 26.83 -30.27
C ASN A 33 28.49 27.01 -28.82
N TYR A 34 27.42 26.32 -28.43
CA TYR A 34 26.93 26.25 -27.04
C TYR A 34 27.52 25.06 -26.26
N ASP A 35 28.58 24.43 -26.81
CA ASP A 35 29.23 23.23 -26.25
C ASP A 35 28.30 22.00 -26.16
N ILE A 36 27.27 21.95 -27.02
CA ILE A 36 26.37 20.80 -27.12
C ILE A 36 26.89 19.88 -28.23
N LYS A 37 27.58 18.82 -27.86
CA LYS A 37 28.19 17.85 -28.78
C LYS A 37 27.57 16.46 -28.67
N GLN A 38 26.99 16.15 -27.51
CA GLN A 38 26.39 14.87 -27.19
C GLN A 38 25.05 15.06 -26.47
N LEU A 39 24.33 13.96 -26.23
CA LEU A 39 22.99 14.00 -25.66
C LEU A 39 23.01 14.40 -24.18
N GLU A 40 24.09 14.08 -23.49
CA GLU A 40 24.37 14.43 -22.10
C GLU A 40 24.42 15.95 -21.91
N ASP A 41 24.95 16.67 -22.90
CA ASP A 41 25.09 18.13 -22.86
C ASP A 41 23.73 18.82 -22.86
N LEU A 42 22.71 18.22 -23.49
CA LEU A 42 21.34 18.72 -23.47
C LEU A 42 20.76 18.80 -22.05
N CYS A 43 21.17 17.91 -21.13
CA CYS A 43 20.71 17.95 -19.74
C CYS A 43 21.14 19.23 -19.01
N SER A 44 22.23 19.85 -19.44
CA SER A 44 22.79 21.06 -18.83
C SER A 44 22.24 22.35 -19.43
N LEU A 45 21.41 22.23 -20.47
CA LEU A 45 20.90 23.34 -21.23
C LEU A 45 19.94 24.18 -20.38
N LYS A 46 20.25 25.46 -20.22
CA LYS A 46 19.34 26.41 -19.58
C LYS A 46 18.19 26.76 -20.52
N GLU A 47 17.04 27.11 -19.94
CA GLU A 47 15.85 27.53 -20.67
C GLU A 47 16.12 28.76 -21.58
N GLU A 48 17.00 29.67 -21.15
CA GLU A 48 17.46 30.84 -21.94
C GLU A 48 18.22 30.42 -23.22
N SER A 49 19.12 29.45 -23.09
CA SER A 49 19.89 28.90 -24.21
C SER A 49 18.98 28.14 -25.16
N LEU A 50 18.05 27.34 -24.62
CA LEU A 50 17.02 26.66 -25.41
C LEU A 50 16.17 27.67 -26.19
N ALA A 51 15.70 28.74 -25.55
CA ALA A 51 14.90 29.77 -26.22
C ALA A 51 15.66 30.43 -27.38
N THR A 52 16.97 30.61 -27.23
CA THR A 52 17.86 31.14 -28.27
C THR A 52 18.00 30.15 -29.43
N ILE A 53 18.24 28.87 -29.14
CA ILE A 53 18.31 27.81 -30.17
C ILE A 53 16.97 27.69 -30.91
N CYS A 54 15.84 27.67 -30.19
CA CYS A 54 14.52 27.65 -30.81
C CYS A 54 14.28 28.89 -31.69
N LYS A 55 14.76 30.07 -31.29
CA LYS A 55 14.66 31.31 -32.09
C LYS A 55 15.45 31.19 -33.40
N GLU A 56 16.63 30.57 -33.37
CA GLU A 56 17.43 30.32 -34.57
C GLU A 56 16.76 29.30 -35.50
N ILE A 57 16.19 28.23 -34.95
CA ILE A 57 15.38 27.26 -35.70
C ILE A 57 14.21 27.96 -36.42
N ARG A 58 13.52 28.89 -35.75
CA ARG A 58 12.43 29.68 -36.37
C ARG A 58 12.93 30.65 -37.44
N ARG A 59 14.16 31.17 -37.33
CA ARG A 59 14.75 32.12 -38.28
C ARG A 59 15.06 31.44 -39.62
N LEU A 60 15.39 30.15 -39.59
CA LEU A 60 15.66 29.32 -40.76
C LEU A 60 14.33 29.01 -41.48
N LYS A 61 13.97 29.84 -42.46
CA LYS A 61 12.75 29.74 -43.29
C LYS A 61 12.74 28.46 -44.16
N PHE A 62 12.43 27.30 -43.57
CA PHE A 62 12.06 26.09 -44.29
C PHE A 62 10.53 25.90 -44.25
N PRO A 63 9.93 25.03 -45.09
CA PRO A 63 8.48 24.87 -45.15
C PRO A 63 7.86 24.35 -43.84
N PHE A 64 8.67 23.82 -42.90
CA PHE A 64 8.19 23.36 -41.60
C PHE A 64 9.21 23.61 -40.46
N PRO A 65 9.36 24.84 -39.94
CA PRO A 65 10.25 25.15 -38.79
C PRO A 65 9.63 24.73 -37.44
N VAL A 66 8.30 24.69 -37.38
CA VAL A 66 7.53 24.42 -36.16
C VAL A 66 7.70 22.96 -35.66
N PRO A 67 7.76 21.93 -36.53
CA PRO A 67 8.05 20.56 -36.10
C PRO A 67 9.43 20.40 -35.43
N ALA A 68 10.47 21.09 -35.90
CA ALA A 68 11.81 20.97 -35.33
C ALA A 68 11.90 21.56 -33.92
N GLU A 69 11.26 22.71 -33.68
CA GLU A 69 11.18 23.27 -32.33
C GLU A 69 10.41 22.34 -31.36
N GLY A 70 9.26 21.81 -31.79
CA GLY A 70 8.45 20.90 -30.98
C GLY A 70 9.21 19.62 -30.63
N ARG A 71 9.82 18.98 -31.63
CA ARG A 71 10.61 17.76 -31.46
C ARG A 71 11.87 17.97 -30.63
N LEU A 72 12.51 19.14 -30.71
CA LEU A 72 13.66 19.47 -29.85
C LEU A 72 13.24 19.58 -28.38
N LYS A 73 12.08 20.20 -28.10
CA LYS A 73 11.55 20.29 -26.72
C LYS A 73 11.17 18.91 -26.17
N LEU A 74 10.54 18.07 -27.00
CA LEU A 74 10.22 16.67 -26.65
C LEU A 74 11.49 15.85 -26.40
N LEU A 75 12.52 16.02 -27.21
CA LEU A 75 13.80 15.36 -26.95
C LEU A 75 14.37 15.81 -25.61
N LEU A 76 14.35 17.12 -25.31
CA LEU A 76 14.87 17.62 -24.04
C LEU A 76 14.09 17.07 -22.84
N SER A 77 12.76 17.00 -22.92
CA SER A 77 11.96 16.42 -21.84
C SER A 77 12.22 14.92 -21.68
N GLU A 78 12.33 14.16 -22.76
CA GLU A 78 12.66 12.73 -22.72
C GLU A 78 14.07 12.48 -22.16
N VAL A 79 15.06 13.29 -22.55
CA VAL A 79 16.42 13.23 -22.00
C VAL A 79 16.42 13.48 -20.49
N HIS A 80 15.66 14.47 -20.01
CA HIS A 80 15.51 14.71 -18.59
C HIS A 80 14.81 13.55 -17.86
N ILE A 81 13.70 13.05 -18.42
CA ILE A 81 12.96 11.91 -17.86
C ILE A 81 13.86 10.69 -17.71
N ARG A 82 14.61 10.33 -18.75
CA ARG A 82 15.54 9.19 -18.72
C ARG A 82 16.66 9.39 -17.73
N ARG A 83 17.19 10.60 -17.61
CA ARG A 83 18.17 10.91 -16.57
C ARG A 83 17.59 10.75 -15.17
N TYR A 84 16.34 11.19 -14.94
CA TYR A 84 15.67 10.97 -13.65
C TYR A 84 15.42 9.49 -13.36
N ALA A 85 15.07 8.71 -14.38
CA ALA A 85 14.88 7.27 -14.30
C ALA A 85 16.18 6.46 -14.31
N ASN A 86 17.35 7.10 -14.37
CA ASN A 86 18.65 6.44 -14.51
C ASN A 86 18.69 5.44 -15.69
N VAL A 87 18.08 5.84 -16.82
CA VAL A 87 18.01 5.08 -18.06
C VAL A 87 19.10 5.58 -19.01
N PRO A 88 19.88 4.66 -19.63
CA PRO A 88 20.90 5.03 -20.61
C PRO A 88 20.34 5.85 -21.79
N LEU A 89 21.05 6.92 -22.15
CA LEU A 89 20.68 7.86 -23.20
C LEU A 89 20.91 7.30 -24.62
N ASP A 90 21.77 6.31 -24.78
CA ASP A 90 22.01 5.59 -26.03
C ASP A 90 20.78 4.82 -26.54
N THR A 91 19.88 4.42 -25.64
CA THR A 91 18.61 3.75 -25.97
C THR A 91 17.48 4.72 -26.35
N ILE A 92 17.76 6.02 -26.52
CA ILE A 92 16.75 7.01 -26.94
C ILE A 92 16.31 6.78 -28.37
N TRP A 93 17.21 6.36 -29.23
CA TRP A 93 16.96 6.20 -30.66
C TRP A 93 17.84 5.10 -31.24
N ASP A 94 17.31 4.39 -32.23
CA ASP A 94 18.03 3.37 -33.00
C ASP A 94 18.48 3.93 -34.36
N PRO A 95 19.78 3.92 -34.68
CA PRO A 95 20.30 4.30 -36.00
C PRO A 95 19.67 3.57 -37.20
N ALA A 96 19.14 2.36 -36.99
CA ALA A 96 18.46 1.58 -38.02
C ALA A 96 16.95 1.87 -38.12
N MET A 97 16.43 2.83 -37.33
CA MET A 97 15.01 3.18 -37.30
C MET A 97 14.55 3.81 -38.61
N ASP A 98 13.45 3.31 -39.15
CA ASP A 98 12.80 3.87 -40.33
C ASP A 98 11.92 5.07 -39.98
N ALA A 99 11.31 5.69 -41.01
CA ALA A 99 10.47 6.87 -40.82
C ALA A 99 9.22 6.58 -39.96
N GLU A 100 8.62 5.40 -40.11
CA GLU A 100 7.45 5.00 -39.33
C GLU A 100 7.80 4.77 -37.85
N GLY A 101 8.93 4.12 -37.58
CA GLY A 101 9.49 3.97 -36.24
C GLY A 101 9.84 5.30 -35.59
N ALA A 102 10.37 6.25 -36.35
CA ALA A 102 10.69 7.59 -35.85
C ALA A 102 9.43 8.37 -35.44
N GLU A 103 8.36 8.32 -36.24
CA GLU A 103 7.08 8.94 -35.86
C GLU A 103 6.45 8.26 -34.64
N ALA A 104 6.50 6.92 -34.55
CA ALA A 104 6.03 6.19 -33.38
C ALA A 104 6.82 6.55 -32.10
N MET A 105 8.13 6.76 -32.23
CA MET A 105 9.00 7.23 -31.15
C MET A 105 8.59 8.62 -30.67
N PHE A 106 8.38 9.59 -31.58
CA PHE A 106 7.92 10.93 -31.19
C PHE A 106 6.54 10.91 -30.54
N LEU A 107 5.61 10.08 -31.04
CA LEU A 107 4.29 9.93 -30.44
C LEU A 107 4.36 9.38 -29.01
N ASN A 108 5.30 8.45 -28.76
CA ASN A 108 5.57 7.94 -27.42
C ASN A 108 6.15 9.04 -26.51
N TRP A 109 7.09 9.85 -27.00
CA TRP A 109 7.62 10.98 -26.23
C TRP A 109 6.56 12.02 -25.91
N GLU A 110 5.67 12.35 -26.85
CA GLU A 110 4.52 13.24 -26.61
C GLU A 110 3.59 12.66 -25.54
N SER A 111 3.31 11.37 -25.59
CA SER A 111 2.51 10.69 -24.56
C SER A 111 3.17 10.78 -23.19
N ARG A 112 4.48 10.55 -23.10
CA ARG A 112 5.26 10.61 -21.85
C ARG A 112 5.35 12.04 -21.30
N ASP A 113 5.59 13.02 -22.16
CA ASP A 113 5.64 14.45 -21.80
C ASP A 113 4.28 14.93 -21.28
N SER A 114 3.19 14.50 -21.92
CA SER A 114 1.82 14.76 -21.49
C SER A 114 1.52 14.11 -20.14
N GLU A 115 1.88 12.84 -19.94
CA GLU A 115 1.72 12.14 -18.66
C GLU A 115 2.48 12.88 -17.55
N PHE A 116 3.74 13.25 -17.80
CA PHE A 116 4.59 13.97 -16.86
C PHE A 116 4.02 15.35 -16.49
N SER A 117 3.57 16.11 -17.49
CA SER A 117 3.02 17.46 -17.31
C SER A 117 1.62 17.48 -16.70
N SER A 118 0.84 16.42 -16.90
CA SER A 118 -0.54 16.33 -16.39
C SER A 118 -0.62 16.20 -14.87
N PHE A 119 0.47 15.79 -14.22
CA PHE A 119 0.45 15.45 -12.82
C PHE A 119 0.61 16.67 -11.91
N GLN A 120 -0.32 16.80 -10.99
CA GLN A 120 -0.31 17.87 -10.00
C GLN A 120 -0.35 17.28 -8.59
N SER A 121 0.33 17.95 -7.65
CA SER A 121 0.24 17.58 -6.25
C SER A 121 -1.22 17.68 -5.78
N PRO A 122 -1.73 16.73 -4.98
CA PRO A 122 -3.10 16.74 -4.51
C PRO A 122 -3.39 18.00 -3.68
N THR A 123 -4.59 18.55 -3.88
CA THR A 123 -5.15 19.66 -3.06
C THR A 123 -5.94 19.14 -1.86
N ASP A 124 -6.08 17.82 -1.74
CA ASP A 124 -6.79 17.18 -0.64
C ASP A 124 -6.07 17.45 0.71
N GLY A 125 -6.81 17.36 1.82
CA GLY A 125 -6.21 17.46 3.15
C GLY A 125 -5.27 16.29 3.43
N ALA A 126 -4.15 16.58 4.10
CA ALA A 126 -3.18 15.58 4.53
C ALA A 126 -3.82 14.54 5.47
N PRO A 127 -3.32 13.29 5.48
CA PRO A 127 -3.80 12.27 6.40
C PRO A 127 -3.49 12.67 7.84
N ASP A 128 -4.43 12.40 8.75
CA ASP A 128 -4.28 12.68 10.18
C ASP A 128 -3.29 11.70 10.84
N ALA A 129 -2.28 12.23 11.53
CA ALA A 129 -1.27 11.44 12.22
C ALA A 129 -1.85 10.46 13.26
N HIS A 130 -2.93 10.82 13.95
CA HIS A 130 -3.57 9.91 14.91
C HIS A 130 -4.25 8.72 14.23
N THR A 131 -4.66 8.87 12.98
CA THR A 131 -5.20 7.78 12.19
C THR A 131 -4.10 6.86 11.68
N LEU A 132 -2.94 7.42 11.31
CA LEU A 132 -1.75 6.65 10.92
C LEU A 132 -1.18 5.84 12.09
N SER A 133 -1.14 6.42 13.30
CA SER A 133 -0.52 5.80 14.47
C SER A 133 -1.33 4.66 15.11
N LYS A 134 -2.60 4.48 14.73
CA LYS A 134 -3.45 3.38 15.23
C LYS A 134 -2.95 2.01 14.78
N ASP A 135 -2.40 1.95 13.58
CA ASP A 135 -1.83 0.76 12.98
C ASP A 135 -0.70 1.22 12.06
N TRP A 136 0.52 1.20 12.58
CA TRP A 136 1.68 1.70 11.85
C TRP A 136 1.90 0.94 10.53
N THR A 137 1.57 -0.35 10.45
CA THR A 137 1.75 -1.13 9.21
C THR A 137 0.88 -0.58 8.08
N LYS A 138 -0.40 -0.31 8.35
CA LYS A 138 -1.31 0.35 7.41
C LYS A 138 -1.01 1.83 7.25
N GLY A 139 -0.62 2.50 8.34
CA GLY A 139 -0.26 3.91 8.37
C GLY A 139 0.86 4.23 7.40
N PHE A 140 1.94 3.44 7.37
CA PHE A 140 3.03 3.65 6.41
C PHE A 140 2.60 3.42 4.96
N ARG A 141 1.70 2.46 4.68
CA ARG A 141 1.14 2.29 3.32
C ARG A 141 0.33 3.51 2.88
N ILE A 142 -0.47 4.08 3.79
CA ILE A 142 -1.24 5.31 3.53
C ILE A 142 -0.27 6.49 3.32
N LEU A 143 0.77 6.58 4.15
CA LEU A 143 1.76 7.65 4.07
C LEU A 143 2.60 7.56 2.79
N GLU A 144 3.06 6.38 2.39
CA GLU A 144 3.77 6.16 1.12
C GLU A 144 2.90 6.54 -0.07
N ASN A 145 1.64 6.10 -0.07
CA ASN A 145 0.69 6.47 -1.12
C ASN A 145 0.44 7.98 -1.15
N TRP A 146 0.30 8.61 0.02
CA TRP A 146 0.13 10.06 0.13
C TRP A 146 1.33 10.81 -0.42
N ILE A 147 2.55 10.48 0.01
CA ILE A 147 3.80 11.07 -0.49
C ILE A 147 3.92 10.81 -1.99
N GLY A 148 3.57 9.62 -2.47
CA GLY A 148 3.61 9.26 -3.89
C GLY A 148 2.64 10.04 -4.78
N ARG A 149 1.58 10.63 -4.21
CA ARG A 149 0.70 11.56 -4.93
C ARG A 149 1.33 12.94 -5.13
N HIS A 150 2.44 13.26 -4.47
CA HIS A 150 3.16 14.51 -4.66
C HIS A 150 4.29 14.36 -5.69
N VAL A 151 4.58 15.44 -6.39
CA VAL A 151 5.74 15.58 -7.30
C VAL A 151 6.69 16.64 -6.78
N ASP A 152 7.96 16.58 -7.14
CA ASP A 152 8.90 17.66 -6.84
C ASP A 152 8.50 18.96 -7.55
N THR A 153 8.73 20.10 -6.90
CA THR A 153 8.39 21.41 -7.45
C THR A 153 9.31 21.86 -8.59
N LYS A 154 10.56 21.37 -8.63
CA LYS A 154 11.54 21.80 -9.63
C LYS A 154 11.59 20.86 -10.82
N THR A 155 11.58 19.55 -10.56
CA THR A 155 11.73 18.55 -11.62
C THR A 155 10.42 17.95 -12.08
N GLY A 156 9.35 17.98 -11.27
CA GLY A 156 8.11 17.24 -11.57
C GLY A 156 8.20 15.74 -11.30
N VAL A 157 9.33 15.23 -10.77
CA VAL A 157 9.49 13.80 -10.48
C VAL A 157 8.63 13.39 -9.28
N PRO A 158 7.93 12.24 -9.32
CA PRO A 158 7.09 11.77 -8.21
C PRO A 158 7.90 11.58 -6.93
N LEU A 159 7.37 11.87 -5.74
CA LEU A 159 8.14 11.70 -4.50
C LEU A 159 8.16 10.25 -3.99
N ALA A 160 7.37 9.35 -4.58
CA ALA A 160 7.26 7.95 -4.17
C ALA A 160 8.62 7.24 -4.13
N PHE A 161 9.51 7.51 -5.09
CA PHE A 161 10.82 6.85 -5.16
C PHE A 161 11.72 7.22 -3.98
N ALA A 162 11.49 8.37 -3.33
CA ALA A 162 12.34 8.86 -2.24
C ALA A 162 12.07 8.14 -0.91
N VAL A 163 10.89 7.52 -0.76
CA VAL A 163 10.47 6.80 0.45
C VAL A 163 10.30 5.30 0.24
N ARG A 164 10.73 4.79 -0.93
CA ARG A 164 10.66 3.36 -1.24
C ARG A 164 11.55 2.54 -0.30
N GLN A 165 11.13 1.31 -0.02
CA GLN A 165 11.94 0.36 0.75
C GLN A 165 12.91 -0.42 -0.14
N GLU A 166 12.49 -0.73 -1.36
CA GLU A 166 13.27 -1.52 -2.31
C GLU A 166 14.39 -0.68 -2.95
N PRO A 167 15.54 -1.30 -3.26
CA PRO A 167 16.57 -0.62 -4.03
C PRO A 167 16.06 -0.23 -5.43
N PRO A 168 16.67 0.77 -6.09
CA PRO A 168 16.32 1.11 -7.47
C PRO A 168 16.48 -0.12 -8.36
N ASP A 169 15.53 -0.27 -9.29
CA ASP A 169 15.60 -1.30 -10.32
C ASP A 169 16.78 -1.03 -11.25
N SER A 170 17.77 -1.92 -11.19
CA SER A 170 18.99 -1.89 -12.00
C SER A 170 18.97 -2.91 -13.14
N SER A 171 17.82 -3.52 -13.42
CA SER A 171 17.68 -4.44 -14.55
C SER A 171 17.84 -3.72 -15.90
N GLU A 172 18.11 -4.51 -16.95
CA GLU A 172 18.17 -4.00 -18.31
C GLU A 172 16.88 -3.25 -18.66
N TYR A 173 17.03 -2.09 -19.31
CA TYR A 173 15.88 -1.22 -19.56
C TYR A 173 15.01 -1.80 -20.67
N GLU A 174 13.79 -2.19 -20.31
CA GLU A 174 12.73 -2.50 -21.27
C GLU A 174 11.49 -1.67 -20.94
N ALA A 175 11.08 -0.81 -21.88
CA ALA A 175 9.93 0.07 -21.70
C ALA A 175 8.62 -0.69 -21.36
N LYS A 176 8.50 -1.95 -21.80
CA LYS A 176 7.33 -2.81 -21.57
C LYS A 176 7.17 -3.27 -20.12
N ASN A 177 8.20 -3.12 -19.29
CA ASN A 177 8.18 -3.55 -17.88
C ASN A 177 7.42 -2.58 -16.97
N TYR A 178 6.99 -1.43 -17.50
CA TYR A 178 6.31 -0.37 -16.76
C TYR A 178 4.96 -0.07 -17.40
N SER A 179 3.91 0.03 -16.58
CA SER A 179 2.56 0.37 -17.07
C SER A 179 2.38 1.85 -17.39
N SER A 180 3.23 2.70 -16.80
CA SER A 180 3.16 4.15 -16.83
C SER A 180 4.54 4.75 -16.58
N LEU A 181 4.76 5.99 -17.01
CA LEU A 181 6.00 6.72 -16.72
C LEU A 181 6.21 6.89 -15.21
N PHE A 182 5.13 7.06 -14.44
CA PHE A 182 5.20 7.19 -12.98
C PHE A 182 5.70 5.91 -12.31
N GLU A 183 5.30 4.74 -12.82
CA GLU A 183 5.80 3.47 -12.31
C GLU A 183 7.29 3.27 -12.62
N GLU A 184 7.71 3.65 -13.82
CA GLU A 184 9.12 3.67 -14.23
C GLU A 184 9.96 4.55 -13.28
N LEU A 185 9.52 5.80 -13.07
CA LEU A 185 10.20 6.75 -12.17
C LEU A 185 10.19 6.27 -10.72
N LYS A 186 9.08 5.68 -10.24
CA LYS A 186 9.00 5.12 -8.88
C LYS A 186 10.06 4.02 -8.67
N LYS A 187 10.21 3.12 -9.64
CA LYS A 187 11.08 1.95 -9.53
C LYS A 187 12.55 2.26 -9.79
N ARG A 188 12.88 3.07 -10.80
CA ARG A 188 14.29 3.27 -11.23
C ARG A 188 14.96 4.53 -10.67
N ALA A 189 14.21 5.60 -10.39
CA ALA A 189 14.82 6.89 -10.09
C ALA A 189 15.73 6.87 -8.85
N THR A 190 16.78 7.69 -8.82
CA THR A 190 17.75 7.69 -7.71
C THR A 190 17.95 9.09 -7.12
N LEU A 191 18.15 9.16 -5.79
CA LEU A 191 18.59 10.40 -5.12
C LEU A 191 20.08 10.70 -5.38
N HIS A 192 20.85 9.67 -5.76
CA HIS A 192 22.28 9.75 -6.04
C HIS A 192 22.51 9.34 -7.49
N ASP A 193 23.16 10.21 -8.27
CA ASP A 193 23.64 9.85 -9.60
C ASP A 193 24.80 8.85 -9.45
N ALA A 194 24.98 7.94 -10.40
CA ALA A 194 26.10 6.99 -10.36
C ALA A 194 27.46 7.71 -10.48
N ASP A 195 27.50 8.81 -11.23
CA ASP A 195 28.71 9.60 -11.50
C ASP A 195 28.84 10.87 -10.64
N VAL A 196 27.73 11.37 -10.07
CA VAL A 196 27.68 12.58 -9.25
C VAL A 196 27.11 12.24 -7.86
N LYS A 197 27.92 12.47 -6.81
CA LYS A 197 27.57 12.16 -5.41
C LYS A 197 26.22 12.75 -4.94
N THR A 198 25.66 13.74 -5.63
CA THR A 198 24.33 14.28 -5.35
C THR A 198 23.68 14.81 -6.62
N ASN A 199 22.51 14.28 -6.96
CA ASN A 199 21.66 14.86 -8.00
C ASN A 199 21.30 16.31 -7.64
N SER A 200 21.38 17.26 -8.59
CA SER A 200 21.12 18.69 -8.29
C SER A 200 19.72 18.92 -7.73
N TRP A 201 18.78 18.04 -8.08
CA TRP A 201 17.38 18.05 -7.65
C TRP A 201 17.11 17.26 -6.37
N ALA A 202 18.06 16.46 -5.87
CA ALA A 202 17.90 15.65 -4.66
C ALA A 202 17.56 16.50 -3.43
N ARG A 203 18.12 17.72 -3.34
CA ARG A 203 17.81 18.63 -2.23
C ARG A 203 16.34 19.06 -2.24
N SER A 204 15.78 19.34 -3.43
CA SER A 204 14.38 19.75 -3.58
C SER A 204 13.43 18.65 -3.10
N VAL A 205 13.69 17.42 -3.55
CA VAL A 205 12.94 16.23 -3.14
C VAL A 205 13.01 16.01 -1.63
N LYS A 206 14.22 16.04 -1.07
CA LYS A 206 14.43 15.87 0.38
C LYS A 206 13.62 16.87 1.20
N THR A 207 13.71 18.15 0.83
CA THR A 207 12.99 19.24 1.50
C THR A 207 11.47 19.11 1.34
N LYS A 208 10.97 18.69 0.18
CA LYS A 208 9.53 18.52 -0.04
C LYS A 208 8.95 17.36 0.77
N VAL A 209 9.64 16.22 0.80
CA VAL A 209 9.25 15.08 1.65
C VAL A 209 9.26 15.50 3.13
N TRP A 210 10.28 16.25 3.56
CA TRP A 210 10.33 16.79 4.92
C TRP A 210 9.10 17.65 5.24
N THR A 211 8.77 18.59 4.36
CA THR A 211 7.62 19.50 4.55
C THR A 211 6.30 18.74 4.68
N ILE A 212 6.12 17.65 3.92
CA ILE A 212 4.94 16.78 4.02
C ILE A 212 4.89 16.09 5.39
N LEU A 213 6.02 15.54 5.85
CA LEU A 213 6.09 14.86 7.15
C LEU A 213 5.87 15.83 8.31
N ASP A 214 6.46 17.02 8.23
CA ASP A 214 6.31 18.09 9.22
C ASP A 214 4.83 18.47 9.35
N ALA A 215 4.15 18.75 8.24
CA ALA A 215 2.73 19.11 8.24
C ALA A 215 1.80 18.01 8.77
N ILE A 216 2.16 16.73 8.60
CA ILE A 216 1.34 15.61 9.10
C ILE A 216 1.55 15.40 10.59
N PHE A 217 2.81 15.41 11.04
CA PHE A 217 3.19 15.00 12.39
C PHE A 217 3.39 16.15 13.37
N GLU A 218 3.24 17.42 12.95
CA GLU A 218 3.29 18.56 13.85
C GLU A 218 2.30 18.37 15.02
N GLY A 219 2.82 18.41 16.25
CA GLY A 219 2.03 18.19 17.47
C GLY A 219 1.73 16.72 17.82
N HIS A 220 2.14 15.75 16.99
CA HIS A 220 2.00 14.32 17.28
C HIS A 220 3.21 13.79 18.08
N PRO A 221 3.06 12.84 19.03
CA PRO A 221 4.18 12.28 19.80
C PRO A 221 5.29 11.66 18.94
N ALA A 222 4.96 11.15 17.76
CA ALA A 222 5.94 10.58 16.82
C ALA A 222 6.87 11.63 16.19
N TYR A 223 6.55 12.92 16.31
CA TYR A 223 7.37 14.02 15.78
C TYR A 223 8.79 14.04 16.35
N VAL A 224 8.98 13.54 17.58
CA VAL A 224 10.30 13.41 18.24
C VAL A 224 11.30 12.63 17.37
N HIS A 225 10.84 11.69 16.56
CA HIS A 225 11.70 10.88 15.69
C HIS A 225 12.05 11.57 14.37
N ILE A 226 11.25 12.56 13.97
CA ILE A 226 11.40 13.31 12.73
C ILE A 226 12.24 14.57 13.01
N GLN A 227 12.00 15.24 14.13
CA GLN A 227 12.63 16.51 14.53
C GLN A 227 14.16 16.60 14.33
N PRO A 228 14.99 15.57 14.61
CA PRO A 228 16.44 15.66 14.42
C PRO A 228 16.89 15.95 12.99
N PHE A 229 16.03 15.75 11.99
CA PHE A 229 16.35 15.97 10.58
C PHE A 229 15.94 17.37 10.07
N PHE A 230 15.40 18.22 10.95
CA PHE A 230 14.97 19.59 10.62
C PHE A 230 16.10 20.44 10.05
N ASP A 231 17.29 20.42 10.68
CA ASP A 231 18.43 21.26 10.26
C ASP A 231 18.87 20.99 8.81
N LYS A 232 18.73 19.74 8.36
CA LYS A 232 19.12 19.31 7.01
C LYS A 232 17.93 19.23 6.04
N LEU A 233 16.70 19.34 6.54
CA LEU A 233 15.45 19.12 5.81
C LEU A 233 15.49 17.79 5.03
N ASP A 234 16.03 16.74 5.64
CA ASP A 234 16.21 15.43 5.01
C ASP A 234 14.99 14.52 5.24
N GLY A 235 13.95 14.73 4.45
CA GLY A 235 12.68 14.00 4.55
C GLY A 235 12.79 12.48 4.42
N PRO A 236 13.51 11.92 3.43
CA PRO A 236 13.72 10.48 3.29
C PRO A 236 14.39 9.85 4.51
N ALA A 237 15.40 10.50 5.07
CA ALA A 237 16.05 10.02 6.29
C ALA A 237 15.11 10.08 7.50
N ALA A 238 14.30 11.13 7.61
CA ALA A 238 13.28 11.26 8.65
C ALA A 238 12.17 10.20 8.53
N TYR A 239 11.70 9.93 7.31
CA TYR A 239 10.73 8.86 7.02
C TYR A 239 11.27 7.51 7.46
N LYS A 240 12.52 7.20 7.10
CA LYS A 240 13.17 5.94 7.49
C LYS A 240 13.35 5.85 9.00
N ALA A 241 13.79 6.91 9.67
CA ALA A 241 13.92 6.91 11.12
C ALA A 241 12.57 6.72 11.85
N LEU A 242 11.50 7.35 11.34
CA LEU A 242 10.14 7.14 11.83
C LEU A 242 9.72 5.68 11.63
N GLN A 243 10.00 5.11 10.45
CA GLN A 243 9.70 3.72 10.14
C GLN A 243 10.47 2.74 11.03
N ASP A 244 11.79 2.90 11.15
CA ASP A 244 12.66 2.05 11.96
C ASP A 244 12.26 2.08 13.44
N GLN A 245 11.75 3.20 13.92
CA GLN A 245 11.26 3.29 15.29
C GLN A 245 9.86 2.67 15.44
N CYS A 246 8.90 3.03 14.61
CA CYS A 246 7.50 2.58 14.73
C CYS A 246 7.32 1.10 14.34
N LEU A 247 8.07 0.62 13.36
CA LEU A 247 8.13 -0.76 12.88
C LEU A 247 9.47 -1.42 13.21
N GLY A 248 10.18 -0.94 14.23
CA GLY A 248 11.39 -1.60 14.72
C GLY A 248 11.07 -2.92 15.42
N LEU A 249 12.07 -3.82 15.49
CA LEU A 249 11.94 -5.16 16.07
C LEU A 249 11.27 -5.16 17.46
N ASN A 250 11.58 -4.16 18.30
CA ASN A 250 11.01 -4.00 19.63
C ASN A 250 9.50 -3.69 19.60
N ASN A 251 9.08 -2.79 18.72
CA ASN A 251 7.66 -2.43 18.59
C ASN A 251 6.87 -3.55 17.92
N ILE A 252 7.44 -4.20 16.90
CA ILE A 252 6.84 -5.39 16.29
C ILE A 252 6.64 -6.50 17.32
N SER A 253 7.64 -6.74 18.19
CA SER A 253 7.54 -7.71 19.28
C SER A 253 6.50 -7.30 20.33
N HIS A 254 6.38 -6.02 20.65
CA HIS A 254 5.34 -5.51 21.56
C HIS A 254 3.93 -5.69 20.96
N VAL A 255 3.75 -5.37 19.68
CA VAL A 255 2.47 -5.54 18.98
C VAL A 255 2.11 -7.02 18.89
N ALA A 256 3.07 -7.91 18.61
CA ALA A 256 2.85 -9.35 18.62
C ALA A 256 2.40 -9.85 20.00
N ALA A 257 3.11 -9.46 21.06
CA ALA A 257 2.72 -9.80 22.43
C ALA A 257 1.34 -9.23 22.82
N GLU A 258 0.94 -8.07 22.28
CA GLU A 258 -0.39 -7.52 22.47
C GLU A 258 -1.45 -8.36 21.75
N ILE A 259 -1.17 -8.84 20.54
CA ILE A 259 -2.05 -9.74 19.81
C ILE A 259 -2.18 -11.08 20.54
N ASP A 260 -1.10 -11.66 21.06
CA ASP A 260 -1.13 -12.90 21.84
C ASP A 260 -1.97 -12.74 23.11
N ARG A 261 -1.82 -11.61 23.81
CA ARG A 261 -2.71 -11.26 24.94
C ARG A 261 -4.16 -11.08 24.49
N GLY A 262 -4.38 -10.61 23.27
CA GLY A 262 -5.70 -10.52 22.64
C GLY A 262 -6.33 -11.90 22.48
N PHE A 263 -5.61 -12.84 21.88
CA PHE A 263 -6.05 -14.23 21.74
C PHE A 263 -6.31 -14.88 23.10
N ALA A 264 -5.40 -14.72 24.07
CA ALA A 264 -5.57 -15.27 25.41
C ALA A 264 -6.81 -14.71 26.15
N LYS A 265 -7.24 -13.48 25.84
CA LYS A 265 -8.45 -12.87 26.42
C LYS A 265 -9.74 -13.31 25.72
N LEU A 266 -9.66 -13.76 24.48
CA LEU A 266 -10.81 -14.18 23.70
C LEU A 266 -11.26 -15.57 24.15
N VAL A 267 -12.05 -15.61 25.23
CA VAL A 267 -12.75 -16.82 25.67
C VAL A 267 -14.23 -16.67 25.35
N TYR A 268 -14.76 -17.62 24.59
CA TYR A 268 -16.20 -17.72 24.38
C TYR A 268 -16.86 -18.35 25.61
N THR A 269 -17.70 -17.58 26.32
CA THR A 269 -18.39 -18.07 27.53
C THR A 269 -19.88 -18.23 27.29
N GLN A 270 -20.59 -17.11 27.11
CA GLN A 270 -22.04 -17.07 26.92
C GLN A 270 -22.43 -15.90 26.01
N GLU A 271 -23.58 -16.04 25.38
CA GLU A 271 -24.12 -15.00 24.51
C GLU A 271 -24.71 -13.85 25.33
N THR A 272 -24.21 -12.64 25.10
CA THR A 272 -24.79 -11.41 25.61
C THR A 272 -25.17 -10.50 24.44
N LYS A 273 -26.03 -9.50 24.69
CA LYS A 273 -26.45 -8.54 23.67
C LYS A 273 -25.29 -7.80 22.96
N ARG A 274 -24.12 -7.70 23.60
CA ARG A 274 -22.93 -7.01 23.07
C ARG A 274 -21.79 -7.96 22.67
N TRP A 275 -21.87 -9.23 23.06
CA TRP A 275 -20.86 -10.26 22.81
C TRP A 275 -21.56 -11.54 22.40
N ASN A 276 -21.59 -11.82 21.10
CA ASN A 276 -22.18 -13.01 20.49
C ASN A 276 -21.13 -13.77 19.67
N PHE A 277 -21.48 -14.96 19.20
CA PHE A 277 -20.57 -15.79 18.40
C PHE A 277 -19.99 -15.04 17.19
N ASP A 278 -20.82 -14.29 16.45
CA ASP A 278 -20.35 -13.52 15.29
C ASP A 278 -19.24 -12.52 15.67
N ARG A 279 -19.39 -11.79 16.79
CA ARG A 279 -18.35 -10.85 17.25
C ARG A 279 -17.10 -11.54 17.77
N TYR A 280 -17.25 -12.73 18.34
CA TYR A 280 -16.12 -13.56 18.75
C TYR A 280 -15.29 -13.99 17.52
N VAL A 281 -15.97 -14.41 16.45
CA VAL A 281 -15.33 -14.74 15.16
C VAL A 281 -14.70 -13.51 14.53
N ASP A 282 -15.43 -12.38 14.45
CA ASP A 282 -14.90 -11.12 13.89
C ASP A 282 -13.62 -10.70 14.64
N ALA A 283 -13.60 -10.80 15.98
CA ALA A 283 -12.41 -10.46 16.78
C ALA A 283 -11.22 -11.40 16.51
N HIS A 284 -11.47 -12.70 16.28
CA HIS A 284 -10.41 -13.65 15.88
C HIS A 284 -9.87 -13.33 14.50
N VAL A 285 -10.74 -13.03 13.54
CA VAL A 285 -10.34 -12.64 12.18
C VAL A 285 -9.50 -11.36 12.20
N ASP A 286 -9.93 -10.36 12.98
CA ASP A 286 -9.20 -9.09 13.13
C ASP A 286 -7.78 -9.31 13.72
N LEU A 287 -7.65 -10.14 14.76
CA LEU A 287 -6.34 -10.46 15.34
C LEU A 287 -5.47 -11.27 14.37
N TYR A 288 -6.06 -12.22 13.64
CA TYR A 288 -5.34 -13.00 12.64
C TYR A 288 -4.82 -12.12 11.50
N GLN A 289 -5.63 -11.18 11.02
CA GLN A 289 -5.23 -10.22 10.01
C GLN A 289 -4.05 -9.36 10.49
N ARG A 290 -4.07 -8.92 11.75
CA ARG A 290 -2.95 -8.17 12.36
C ARG A 290 -1.66 -9.01 12.45
N ILE A 291 -1.72 -10.31 12.78
CA ILE A 291 -0.53 -11.17 12.74
C ILE A 291 0.01 -11.30 11.32
N GLN A 292 -0.87 -11.51 10.33
CA GLN A 292 -0.48 -11.63 8.93
C GLN A 292 0.23 -10.37 8.42
N GLU A 293 -0.17 -9.19 8.90
CA GLU A 293 0.49 -7.91 8.60
C GLU A 293 1.91 -7.79 9.20
N LEU A 294 2.25 -8.60 10.22
CA LEU A 294 3.57 -8.66 10.85
C LEU A 294 4.53 -9.68 10.21
N VAL A 295 4.02 -10.61 9.39
CA VAL A 295 4.82 -11.63 8.70
C VAL A 295 5.95 -11.04 7.84
N PRO A 296 5.74 -9.97 7.04
CA PRO A 296 6.81 -9.35 6.26
C PRO A 296 7.97 -8.82 7.10
N PHE A 297 7.75 -8.58 8.40
CA PHE A 297 8.75 -8.04 9.32
C PHE A 297 9.49 -9.13 10.13
N GLY A 298 9.35 -10.39 9.74
CA GLY A 298 10.14 -11.51 10.30
C GLY A 298 9.52 -12.19 11.52
N ILE A 299 8.27 -11.88 11.89
CA ILE A 299 7.54 -12.68 12.86
C ILE A 299 7.01 -13.93 12.15
N SER A 300 7.47 -15.10 12.60
CA SER A 300 6.86 -16.38 12.25
C SER A 300 5.40 -16.32 12.69
N GLY A 301 4.47 -16.44 11.73
CA GLY A 301 3.04 -16.42 12.03
C GLY A 301 2.65 -17.37 13.16
N MET A 302 1.48 -17.10 13.74
CA MET A 302 0.89 -17.74 14.94
C MET A 302 1.41 -19.17 15.17
N ASP A 303 2.21 -19.32 16.21
CA ASP A 303 2.80 -20.54 16.68
C ASP A 303 1.71 -21.60 16.97
N GLY A 304 2.00 -22.86 16.62
CA GLY A 304 1.03 -23.97 16.69
C GLY A 304 0.41 -24.19 18.06
N ASN A 305 1.03 -23.69 19.13
CA ASN A 305 0.55 -23.77 20.51
C ASN A 305 -0.55 -22.74 20.80
N THR A 306 -0.49 -21.56 20.20
CA THR A 306 -1.51 -20.50 20.30
C THR A 306 -2.71 -20.87 19.43
N ARG A 307 -2.45 -21.54 18.30
CA ARG A 307 -3.46 -22.08 17.38
C ARG A 307 -4.30 -23.22 17.98
N SER A 308 -3.69 -24.07 18.82
CA SER A 308 -4.38 -25.17 19.51
C SER A 308 -5.12 -24.70 20.76
N SER A 309 -4.58 -23.71 21.50
CA SER A 309 -5.26 -23.14 22.68
C SER A 309 -6.43 -22.20 22.35
N SER A 310 -6.46 -21.60 21.13
CA SER A 310 -7.60 -20.85 20.60
C SER A 310 -8.58 -21.69 19.78
N SER A 311 -8.37 -23.01 19.69
CA SER A 311 -9.31 -23.89 18.98
C SER A 311 -10.67 -23.84 19.67
N ILE A 312 -11.72 -23.70 18.87
CA ILE A 312 -13.12 -23.72 19.30
C ILE A 312 -13.29 -24.95 20.21
N PRO A 313 -13.84 -24.82 21.43
CA PRO A 313 -13.99 -25.97 22.32
C PRO A 313 -14.75 -27.06 21.57
N GLU A 314 -14.02 -28.15 21.32
CA GLU A 314 -14.50 -29.35 20.66
C GLU A 314 -15.71 -29.83 21.46
N PHE A 315 -16.89 -29.85 20.83
CA PHE A 315 -18.12 -30.40 21.42
C PHE A 315 -18.00 -31.94 21.44
N ALA A 316 -17.03 -32.46 22.18
CA ALA A 316 -16.81 -33.89 22.40
C ALA A 316 -16.96 -34.17 23.90
N GLY A 317 -18.19 -34.49 24.31
CA GLY A 317 -18.53 -34.75 25.71
C GLY A 317 -19.81 -35.56 25.87
N SER A 318 -19.76 -36.84 25.47
CA SER A 318 -20.47 -37.97 26.09
C SER A 318 -21.86 -37.71 26.70
N ALA A 319 -22.92 -37.87 25.91
CA ALA A 319 -24.28 -38.01 26.44
C ALA A 319 -24.45 -39.40 27.08
N LYS A 320 -24.16 -39.53 28.38
CA LYS A 320 -24.74 -40.59 29.22
C LYS A 320 -26.22 -40.26 29.42
N VAL A 321 -27.08 -40.96 28.67
CA VAL A 321 -28.52 -40.96 28.90
C VAL A 321 -28.79 -41.64 30.24
N VAL A 322 -29.14 -40.86 31.27
CA VAL A 322 -29.81 -41.39 32.46
C VAL A 322 -31.24 -40.88 32.40
N ALA A 323 -32.13 -41.78 31.96
CA ALA A 323 -33.57 -41.58 32.04
C ALA A 323 -34.02 -41.72 33.50
N VAL A 324 -34.71 -40.72 34.02
CA VAL A 324 -35.50 -40.84 35.24
C VAL A 324 -36.93 -40.41 34.94
N SER A 325 -37.85 -41.36 35.14
CA SER A 325 -39.29 -41.28 34.94
C SER A 325 -40.02 -40.34 35.92
N ALA A 326 -41.20 -39.89 35.48
CA ALA A 326 -42.16 -38.94 36.06
C ALA A 326 -42.81 -39.39 37.41
N PRO A 327 -43.72 -38.61 38.06
CA PRO A 327 -45.14 -38.60 37.61
C PRO A 327 -46.04 -37.35 37.91
N ALA A 328 -46.97 -37.11 36.98
CA ALA A 328 -48.45 -36.95 37.08
C ALA A 328 -49.21 -36.02 38.08
N GLY A 329 -50.22 -35.32 37.52
CA GLY A 329 -51.54 -34.98 38.13
C GLY A 329 -51.99 -33.53 37.85
N LYS A 330 -53.24 -33.12 37.56
CA LYS A 330 -54.63 -33.63 37.37
C LYS A 330 -55.37 -32.49 36.60
N ARG A 331 -56.04 -32.69 35.45
CA ARG A 331 -57.46 -33.03 35.16
C ARG A 331 -58.56 -32.08 35.72
N LYS A 332 -59.33 -31.41 34.81
CA LYS A 332 -60.82 -31.42 34.62
C LYS A 332 -61.25 -30.32 33.60
N GLN A 333 -61.83 -30.64 32.42
CA GLN A 333 -63.27 -30.87 32.07
C GLN A 333 -64.14 -29.57 32.13
N ARG A 334 -65.08 -29.22 31.24
CA ARG A 334 -65.75 -29.83 30.05
C ARG A 334 -66.76 -28.81 29.45
N GLY A 335 -67.13 -29.00 28.18
CA GLY A 335 -68.43 -28.61 27.57
C GLY A 335 -68.38 -27.35 26.68
N HIS A 336 -69.08 -27.20 25.55
CA HIS A 336 -70.00 -28.05 24.77
C HIS A 336 -70.12 -27.38 23.37
N ALA A 337 -70.18 -28.14 22.27
CA ALA A 337 -70.56 -27.63 20.93
C ALA A 337 -72.08 -27.84 20.70
N PRO A 338 -72.77 -27.10 19.80
CA PRO A 338 -72.76 -27.51 18.39
C PRO A 338 -72.95 -26.41 17.30
N LYS A 339 -72.39 -26.71 16.11
CA LYS A 339 -72.77 -26.40 14.71
C LYS A 339 -73.65 -25.16 14.39
N THR A 340 -73.21 -24.31 13.46
CA THR A 340 -73.59 -24.33 12.01
C THR A 340 -73.14 -23.09 11.22
N LYS A 341 -72.92 -23.33 9.91
CA LYS A 341 -73.02 -22.44 8.74
C LYS A 341 -71.91 -21.41 8.40
N ARG A 342 -71.39 -21.62 7.18
CA ARG A 342 -70.58 -20.72 6.34
C ARG A 342 -71.39 -19.50 5.89
N GLN A 343 -70.81 -18.31 6.00
CA GLN A 343 -70.95 -17.14 5.12
C GLN A 343 -69.80 -16.19 5.50
N LYS A 344 -68.68 -16.15 4.77
CA LYS A 344 -68.39 -15.36 3.56
C LYS A 344 -68.71 -13.86 3.72
N GLY A 345 -67.67 -13.09 4.03
CA GLY A 345 -67.46 -11.71 3.58
C GLY A 345 -67.85 -10.60 4.55
N SER A 346 -66.87 -9.88 5.12
CA SER A 346 -66.73 -8.43 4.89
C SER A 346 -65.51 -7.85 5.60
N ASN A 347 -64.81 -7.01 4.84
CA ASN A 347 -63.67 -6.17 5.18
C ASN A 347 -63.75 -5.48 6.55
N GLY A 348 -62.77 -5.78 7.42
CA GLY A 348 -62.31 -4.90 8.49
C GLY A 348 -60.96 -4.31 8.13
N ARG A 349 -60.96 -3.25 7.32
CA ARG A 349 -59.79 -2.43 7.01
C ARG A 349 -59.37 -1.72 8.30
N ILE A 350 -58.26 -2.12 8.91
CA ILE A 350 -57.68 -1.38 10.04
C ILE A 350 -57.25 -0.03 9.49
N SER A 351 -57.99 1.01 9.87
CA SER A 351 -57.68 2.40 9.58
C SER A 351 -56.48 2.86 10.41
N SER A 352 -55.44 3.36 9.72
CA SER A 352 -54.44 4.33 10.18
C SER A 352 -54.14 4.36 11.69
N VAL A 353 -53.57 3.28 12.22
CA VAL A 353 -52.94 3.31 13.54
C VAL A 353 -51.52 3.86 13.35
N GLU A 354 -51.12 4.85 14.15
CA GLU A 354 -49.75 5.36 14.17
C GLU A 354 -48.76 4.21 14.36
N ILE A 355 -47.82 4.05 13.43
CA ILE A 355 -46.82 3.01 13.49
C ILE A 355 -45.69 3.48 14.39
N GLU A 356 -45.62 2.86 15.55
CA GLU A 356 -44.54 3.07 16.51
C GLU A 356 -43.26 2.36 16.05
N ASP A 357 -42.09 2.95 16.33
CA ASP A 357 -40.78 2.30 16.13
C ASP A 357 -40.53 1.25 17.23
N ARG A 358 -41.24 0.13 17.12
CA ARG A 358 -41.09 -1.05 17.97
C ARG A 358 -40.79 -2.30 17.16
N TYR A 359 -40.44 -3.37 17.87
CA TYR A 359 -40.25 -4.68 17.26
C TYR A 359 -41.61 -5.33 17.01
N TYR A 360 -41.91 -5.65 15.74
CA TYR A 360 -43.13 -6.36 15.35
C TYR A 360 -42.79 -7.83 15.17
N THR A 361 -43.64 -8.71 15.70
CA THR A 361 -43.54 -10.15 15.44
C THR A 361 -43.82 -10.46 13.97
N PHE A 362 -43.42 -11.65 13.51
CA PHE A 362 -43.58 -12.05 12.10
C PHE A 362 -45.04 -12.00 11.63
N GLN A 363 -45.99 -12.39 12.49
CA GLN A 363 -47.42 -12.37 12.17
C GLN A 363 -47.96 -10.94 12.07
N GLU A 364 -47.56 -10.05 12.97
CA GLU A 364 -47.96 -8.63 12.95
C GLU A 364 -47.36 -7.89 11.74
N TYR A 365 -46.08 -8.14 11.42
CA TYR A 365 -45.43 -7.51 10.27
C TYR A 365 -46.10 -7.89 8.94
N ARG A 366 -46.62 -9.13 8.85
CA ARG A 366 -47.34 -9.61 7.67
C ARG A 366 -48.71 -8.95 7.50
N GLN A 367 -49.31 -8.47 8.59
CA GLN A 367 -50.59 -7.77 8.58
C GLN A 367 -50.46 -6.25 8.31
N LEU A 368 -49.25 -5.68 8.44
CA LEU A 368 -48.99 -4.27 8.08
C LEU A 368 -49.19 -4.04 6.58
N SER A 369 -49.77 -2.87 6.25
CA SER A 369 -49.89 -2.44 4.86
C SER A 369 -48.53 -2.12 4.24
N PRO A 370 -48.40 -2.10 2.90
CA PRO A 370 -47.15 -1.74 2.24
C PRO A 370 -46.65 -0.33 2.61
N GLU A 371 -47.57 0.61 2.79
CA GLU A 371 -47.28 1.99 3.21
C GLU A 371 -46.74 2.02 4.64
N ASP A 372 -47.32 1.19 5.51
CA ASP A 372 -46.90 1.10 6.91
C ASP A 372 -45.49 0.50 7.05
N ARG A 373 -45.18 -0.52 6.26
CA ARG A 373 -43.83 -1.10 6.21
C ARG A 373 -42.80 -0.11 5.71
N LYS A 374 -43.18 0.75 4.75
CA LYS A 374 -42.31 1.81 4.23
C LYS A 374 -42.03 2.86 5.31
N ARG A 375 -43.07 3.28 6.05
CA ARG A 375 -42.94 4.23 7.17
C ARG A 375 -42.09 3.67 8.32
N LEU A 376 -42.27 2.39 8.66
CA LEU A 376 -41.43 1.69 9.64
C LEU A 376 -39.96 1.60 9.19
N LYS A 377 -39.72 1.37 7.89
CA LYS A 377 -38.37 1.37 7.30
C LYS A 377 -37.75 2.77 7.37
N GLU A 378 -38.51 3.82 7.08
CA GLU A 378 -38.05 5.21 7.20
C GLU A 378 -37.70 5.59 8.65
N LEU A 379 -38.51 5.18 9.64
CA LEU A 379 -38.20 5.36 11.06
C LEU A 379 -36.89 4.66 11.45
N ARG A 380 -36.68 3.42 11.00
CA ARG A 380 -35.45 2.65 11.26
C ARG A 380 -34.22 3.22 10.55
N MET A 381 -34.39 3.76 9.34
CA MET A 381 -33.32 4.43 8.60
C MET A 381 -32.94 5.77 9.24
N LYS A 382 -33.92 6.52 9.77
CA LYS A 382 -33.65 7.73 10.57
C LYS A 382 -32.92 7.40 11.88
N ARG A 383 -33.21 6.26 12.51
CA ARG A 383 -32.50 5.80 13.71
C ARG A 383 -31.05 5.40 13.45
N ASN A 384 -30.77 4.77 12.31
CA ASN A 384 -29.46 4.16 12.06
C ASN A 384 -28.47 5.04 11.28
N GLY A 385 -28.85 6.25 10.86
CA GLY A 385 -27.99 7.07 10.00
C GLY A 385 -27.75 6.44 8.63
N LYS A 386 -27.33 7.26 7.66
CA LYS A 386 -27.17 6.85 6.25
C LYS A 386 -26.28 5.60 6.08
N GLY A 387 -26.78 4.60 5.36
CA GLY A 387 -25.96 3.79 4.44
C GLY A 387 -25.42 2.43 4.92
N GLY A 388 -26.28 1.50 5.33
CA GLY A 388 -25.90 0.09 5.53
C GLY A 388 -25.90 -0.73 4.22
N GLY A 389 -25.11 -0.32 3.22
CA GLY A 389 -25.08 -0.92 1.88
C GLY A 389 -23.72 -1.46 1.47
N SER A 390 -23.04 -2.24 2.31
CA SER A 390 -21.80 -2.94 1.89
C SER A 390 -21.55 -4.30 2.58
N ARG A 391 -22.40 -4.72 3.53
CA ARG A 391 -22.14 -5.91 4.36
C ARG A 391 -22.42 -7.26 3.68
N LYS A 392 -23.11 -7.27 2.53
CA LYS A 392 -23.50 -8.53 1.85
C LYS A 392 -22.42 -9.12 0.94
N ASN A 393 -21.53 -8.30 0.37
CA ASN A 393 -20.42 -8.81 -0.45
C ASN A 393 -19.27 -9.35 0.40
N SER A 394 -18.97 -8.70 1.53
CA SER A 394 -17.95 -9.19 2.48
C SER A 394 -18.37 -10.50 3.16
N GLN A 395 -19.66 -10.69 3.47
CA GLN A 395 -20.16 -11.97 4.00
C GLN A 395 -20.12 -13.12 2.99
N LYS A 396 -20.21 -12.84 1.68
CA LYS A 396 -20.09 -13.89 0.65
C LYS A 396 -18.64 -14.32 0.49
N GLN A 397 -17.71 -13.36 0.42
CA GLN A 397 -16.27 -13.64 0.39
C GLN A 397 -15.78 -14.34 1.66
N ALA A 398 -16.27 -13.96 2.85
CA ALA A 398 -15.93 -14.61 4.10
C ALA A 398 -16.42 -16.07 4.16
N LYS A 399 -17.59 -16.38 3.57
CA LYS A 399 -18.09 -17.76 3.49
C LYS A 399 -17.25 -18.63 2.56
N ASP A 400 -16.89 -18.11 1.40
CA ASP A 400 -16.06 -18.85 0.43
C ASP A 400 -14.66 -19.14 1.01
N ILE A 401 -14.09 -18.21 1.80
CA ILE A 401 -12.81 -18.40 2.50
C ILE A 401 -12.94 -19.43 3.63
N VAL A 402 -14.01 -19.38 4.43
CA VAL A 402 -14.26 -20.36 5.49
C VAL A 402 -14.46 -21.77 4.93
N GLU A 403 -15.16 -21.90 3.80
CA GLU A 403 -15.37 -23.19 3.13
C GLU A 403 -14.06 -23.77 2.56
N ALA A 404 -13.19 -22.91 2.01
CA ALA A 404 -11.85 -23.31 1.58
C ALA A 404 -10.96 -23.78 2.75
N ILE A 405 -11.04 -23.11 3.90
CA ILE A 405 -10.30 -23.49 5.12
C ILE A 405 -10.81 -24.83 5.66
N VAL A 406 -12.13 -25.05 5.70
CA VAL A 406 -12.72 -26.32 6.16
C VAL A 406 -12.31 -27.49 5.26
N ASN A 407 -12.29 -27.30 3.93
CA ASN A 407 -11.86 -28.33 2.99
C ASN A 407 -10.35 -28.64 3.07
N ALA A 408 -9.52 -27.64 3.41
CA ALA A 408 -8.10 -27.86 3.64
C ALA A 408 -7.83 -28.63 4.95
N ILE A 409 -8.67 -28.46 5.97
CA ILE A 409 -8.58 -29.19 7.25
C ILE A 409 -9.03 -30.65 7.10
N THR A 410 -10.04 -30.92 6.26
CA THR A 410 -10.57 -32.28 6.06
C THR A 410 -9.81 -33.09 5.01
N GLY A 411 -9.06 -32.46 4.11
CA GLY A 411 -8.31 -33.12 3.04
C GLY A 411 -6.94 -33.69 3.43
N THR A 412 -6.40 -33.38 4.63
CA THR A 412 -5.03 -33.75 5.03
C THR A 412 -4.93 -35.01 5.90
N SER A 413 -5.99 -35.81 6.06
CA SER A 413 -5.97 -36.98 6.95
C SER A 413 -5.78 -38.35 6.25
N GLU A 414 -5.45 -38.40 4.96
CA GLU A 414 -5.21 -39.67 4.27
C GLU A 414 -4.00 -39.58 3.33
N THR A 415 -2.80 -39.79 3.88
CA THR A 415 -1.73 -40.67 3.33
C THR A 415 -0.51 -40.57 4.25
N ALA A 416 -0.40 -41.48 5.21
CA ALA A 416 0.86 -41.79 5.88
C ALA A 416 0.91 -43.31 6.07
N SER A 417 1.65 -43.98 5.20
CA SER A 417 2.14 -45.34 5.41
C SER A 417 3.65 -45.33 5.21
N ASP A 418 4.34 -45.57 6.33
CA ASP A 418 5.60 -46.27 6.55
C ASP A 418 6.60 -46.41 5.39
N ASP A 419 7.82 -45.93 5.59
CA ASP A 419 9.00 -46.82 5.53
C ASP A 419 10.21 -46.25 6.32
N GLU A 420 10.93 -47.14 6.97
CA GLU A 420 12.08 -46.92 7.86
C GLU A 420 13.36 -46.56 7.08
N THR A 421 14.26 -45.79 7.72
CA THR A 421 15.70 -46.11 7.69
C THR A 421 16.44 -45.41 8.84
N ASP A 422 17.17 -46.22 9.61
CA ASP A 422 17.94 -45.86 10.79
C ASP A 422 19.20 -44.99 10.50
N PRO A 423 19.75 -44.27 11.51
CA PRO A 423 20.83 -43.29 11.37
C PRO A 423 22.23 -43.85 11.71
N PRO A 424 23.33 -43.24 11.24
CA PRO A 424 24.66 -43.49 11.81
C PRO A 424 25.03 -42.48 12.90
N LYS A 425 25.50 -43.01 14.03
CA LYS A 425 26.16 -42.34 15.16
C LYS A 425 27.56 -41.80 14.80
N SER A 426 27.91 -40.61 15.31
CA SER A 426 29.21 -40.30 15.95
C SER A 426 29.14 -38.92 16.64
N THR A 427 28.93 -38.87 17.97
CA THR A 427 29.93 -38.61 19.02
C THR A 427 30.73 -37.30 18.91
N ALA A 428 30.35 -36.30 19.71
CA ALA A 428 31.27 -35.46 20.47
C ALA A 428 30.48 -34.77 21.61
N ASN A 429 30.83 -35.12 22.85
CA ASN A 429 30.40 -34.41 24.05
C ASN A 429 31.18 -33.09 24.13
N ASP A 430 30.49 -31.99 24.37
CA ASP A 430 31.01 -30.85 25.14
C ASP A 430 29.79 -30.09 25.70
N ASP A 431 29.51 -30.27 26.99
CA ASP A 431 28.62 -29.41 27.75
C ASP A 431 29.28 -28.03 27.92
N PRO A 432 28.52 -26.94 27.71
CA PRO A 432 28.64 -25.83 28.64
C PRO A 432 27.29 -25.45 29.24
N ALA A 433 27.33 -25.36 30.56
CA ALA A 433 26.26 -24.95 31.45
C ALA A 433 25.39 -23.81 30.91
N THR A 434 24.09 -23.95 31.17
CA THR A 434 23.03 -22.96 30.97
C THR A 434 23.38 -21.60 31.56
N VAL A 435 23.88 -20.69 30.72
CA VAL A 435 24.03 -19.26 31.07
C VAL A 435 22.65 -18.62 31.04
N THR A 436 22.01 -18.52 32.19
CA THR A 436 20.81 -17.69 32.38
C THR A 436 21.19 -16.26 32.74
N ASN A 437 20.34 -15.29 32.38
CA ASN A 437 20.49 -13.85 32.68
C ASN A 437 20.68 -13.50 34.17
N ARG A 438 20.60 -14.47 35.08
CA ARG A 438 20.86 -14.30 36.52
C ARG A 438 22.35 -14.29 36.88
N ASN A 439 23.23 -14.80 36.03
CA ASN A 439 24.66 -14.95 36.34
C ASN A 439 25.60 -14.03 35.55
N ASN A 440 25.08 -13.00 34.87
CA ASN A 440 25.93 -12.05 34.15
C ASN A 440 26.57 -11.03 35.12
N PRO A 441 27.90 -11.02 35.30
CA PRO A 441 28.59 -10.11 36.20
C PRO A 441 28.52 -8.63 35.78
N ALA A 442 28.07 -8.31 34.56
CA ALA A 442 27.83 -6.94 34.11
C ALA A 442 26.52 -6.32 34.65
N LEU A 443 25.61 -7.14 35.21
CA LEU A 443 24.27 -6.72 35.64
C LEU A 443 24.07 -6.71 37.16
N THR A 444 25.11 -7.03 37.96
CA THR A 444 25.06 -6.91 39.42
C THR A 444 25.39 -5.49 39.87
N ARG A 445 24.49 -4.91 40.67
CA ARG A 445 24.55 -3.55 41.23
C ARG A 445 25.87 -3.34 41.98
N GLN A 446 26.71 -2.41 41.53
CA GLN A 446 27.89 -2.01 42.31
C GLN A 446 27.44 -1.28 43.58
N HIS A 447 27.69 -1.88 44.75
CA HIS A 447 27.53 -1.19 46.02
C HIS A 447 28.54 -0.04 46.10
N SER A 448 28.02 1.19 46.22
CA SER A 448 28.82 2.40 46.39
C SER A 448 29.70 2.31 47.64
N LYS A 449 31.02 2.45 47.47
CA LYS A 449 31.98 2.54 48.59
C LYS A 449 31.70 3.78 49.47
N PRO A 450 31.89 3.70 50.79
CA PRO A 450 31.68 4.83 51.69
C PRO A 450 32.77 5.89 51.49
N LYS A 451 32.35 7.17 51.47
CA LYS A 451 33.24 8.34 51.39
C LYS A 451 34.14 8.40 52.62
N SER A 452 35.46 8.31 52.44
CA SER A 452 36.42 8.59 53.50
C SER A 452 36.40 10.09 53.84
N LYS A 453 36.45 10.40 55.14
CA LYS A 453 36.59 11.75 55.67
C LYS A 453 38.06 12.21 55.56
N LYS A 454 38.20 13.48 55.17
CA LYS A 454 39.20 14.50 55.53
C LYS A 454 40.63 14.07 55.93
N THR A 455 41.60 14.74 55.32
CA THR A 455 42.47 15.70 56.02
C THR A 455 42.79 16.86 55.10
#